data_AF-A0A6P6NS69-F1
#
_entry.id   AF-A0A6P6NS69-F1
#
_cell.length_a   1.000
_cell.length_b   1.000
_cell.length_c   1.000
_cell.angle_alpha   90.00
_cell.angle_beta   90.00
_cell.angle_gamma   90.00
#
_symmetry.space_group_name_H-M   'P 1'
#
loop_
_entity.id
_entity.type
_entity.pdbx_description
1 polymer ?
#
loop_
_entity_poly.entity_id
_entity_poly.type
_entity_poly.pdbx_seq_one_letter_code
_entity_poly.pdbx_strand_id
1 'polypeptide(L)'
;MTVCLCVSSSAATTDEERQHLQEVGLFHLGEFVNVFSHGSLVLQNLGESSTPTQGSVLFGTVNGMIGLVTSLSESWYSLLLDLQIRLNKVIKSVGKIEHSFWRSFHTERKTEQATGFIDGDLIESFLDLGRVKMQEVVSTLQMDDGSGMKREATVDEVIKIVEELTRIH
;
A
#
# COMPACT_ATOMS: atom_id res chain seq x y z
N MET A 1 5.74 -8.44 13.87
CA MET A 1 5.76 -7.10 14.51
C MET A 1 4.88 -6.16 13.71
N THR A 2 4.29 -5.15 14.36
CA THR A 2 3.41 -4.15 13.71
C THR A 2 4.12 -2.81 13.57
N VAL A 3 3.64 -1.99 12.63
CA VAL A 3 4.13 -0.65 12.34
C VAL A 3 2.97 0.32 12.48
N CYS A 4 3.24 1.52 13.01
CA CYS A 4 2.33 2.65 13.00
C CYS A 4 2.96 3.85 12.28
N LEU A 5 2.13 4.61 11.56
CA LEU A 5 2.47 5.90 11.00
C LEU A 5 1.77 6.97 11.82
N CYS A 6 2.55 7.91 12.35
CA CYS A 6 2.03 8.99 13.16
C CYS A 6 2.30 10.34 12.49
N VAL A 7 1.34 11.26 12.57
CA VAL A 7 1.46 12.63 12.05
C VAL A 7 1.16 13.65 13.13
N SER A 8 1.80 14.81 13.05
CA SER A 8 1.43 15.96 13.87
C SER A 8 0.04 16.45 13.47
N SER A 9 -0.82 16.76 14.45
CA SER A 9 -2.14 17.31 14.17
C SER A 9 -2.02 18.72 13.55
N SER A 10 -2.41 18.84 12.28
CA SER A 10 -2.44 20.13 11.57
C SER A 10 -3.59 21.03 12.00
N ALA A 11 -4.61 20.45 12.66
CA ALA A 11 -5.78 21.14 13.18
C ALA A 11 -5.67 21.50 14.67
N ALA A 12 -4.49 21.29 15.29
CA ALA A 12 -4.29 21.56 16.70
C ALA A 12 -4.45 23.04 17.04
N THR A 13 -5.39 23.34 17.93
CA THR A 13 -5.71 24.69 18.39
C THR A 13 -5.04 25.05 19.71
N THR A 14 -4.56 24.03 20.44
CA THR A 14 -3.85 24.15 21.72
C THR A 14 -2.41 23.63 21.62
N ASP A 15 -1.54 24.05 22.53
CA ASP A 15 -0.16 23.56 22.57
C ASP A 15 -0.11 22.10 23.04
N GLU A 16 -1.06 21.67 23.88
CA GLU A 16 -1.22 20.28 24.28
C GLU A 16 -1.58 19.37 23.08
N GLU A 17 -2.47 19.80 22.18
CA GLU A 17 -2.80 19.05 20.97
C GLU A 17 -1.61 18.95 20.00
N ARG A 18 -0.77 19.99 19.92
CA ARG A 18 0.44 19.99 19.07
C ARG A 18 1.52 19.02 19.55
N GLN A 19 1.52 18.71 20.84
CA GLN A 19 2.44 17.73 21.43
C GLN A 19 1.99 16.28 21.23
N HIS A 20 0.76 16.06 20.76
CA HIS A 20 0.25 14.72 20.48
C HIS A 20 0.40 14.37 19.00
N LEU A 21 0.96 13.18 18.74
CA LEU A 21 0.99 12.59 17.41
C LEU A 21 -0.22 11.66 17.24
N GLN A 22 -0.94 11.81 16.14
CA GLN A 22 -2.08 10.95 15.82
C GLN A 22 -1.61 9.74 15.01
N GLU A 23 -1.98 8.54 15.45
CA GLU A 23 -1.85 7.31 14.65
C GLU A 23 -2.82 7.39 13.44
N VAL A 24 -2.28 7.49 12.23
CA VAL A 24 -3.06 7.59 10.98
C VAL A 24 -2.86 6.40 10.05
N GLY A 25 -1.85 5.56 10.33
CA GLY A 25 -1.66 4.31 9.64
C GLY A 25 -1.25 3.21 10.62
N LEU A 26 -1.81 2.02 10.42
CA LEU A 26 -1.59 0.84 11.25
C LEU A 26 -1.45 -0.38 10.33
N PHE A 27 -0.41 -1.19 10.53
CA PHE A 27 -0.17 -2.36 9.68
C PHE A 27 0.59 -3.48 10.40
N HIS A 28 0.19 -4.72 10.20
CA HIS A 28 0.96 -5.89 10.62
C HIS A 28 1.90 -6.35 9.50
N LEU A 29 3.17 -5.99 9.63
CA LEU A 29 4.21 -6.36 8.68
C LEU A 29 4.55 -7.86 8.77
N GLY A 30 4.49 -8.44 9.97
CA GLY A 30 4.92 -9.82 10.24
C GLY A 30 6.42 -9.95 10.52
N GLU A 31 7.22 -8.96 10.14
CA GLU A 31 8.68 -8.95 10.27
C GLU A 31 9.18 -8.00 11.36
N PHE A 32 10.33 -8.31 11.97
CA PHE A 32 11.00 -7.43 12.94
C PHE A 32 11.98 -6.49 12.24
N VAL A 33 11.61 -5.22 12.10
CA VAL A 33 12.45 -4.20 11.47
C VAL A 33 13.56 -3.74 12.42
N ASN A 34 14.81 -3.78 11.95
CA ASN A 34 15.98 -3.35 12.69
C ASN A 34 16.52 -1.98 12.25
N VAL A 35 16.32 -1.61 10.98
CA VAL A 35 16.85 -0.37 10.40
C VAL A 35 15.91 0.19 9.36
N PHE A 36 15.78 1.52 9.34
CA PHE A 36 15.20 2.29 8.25
C PHE A 36 16.29 3.18 7.63
N SER A 37 16.30 3.32 6.31
CA SER A 37 17.23 4.19 5.59
C SER A 37 16.52 4.85 4.41
N HIS A 38 16.60 6.18 4.32
CA HIS A 38 16.21 6.88 3.10
C HIS A 38 17.11 6.45 1.93
N GLY A 39 16.51 6.20 0.78
CA GLY A 39 17.21 5.77 -0.43
C GLY A 39 16.37 4.83 -1.28
N SER A 40 16.78 4.64 -2.53
CA SER A 40 16.18 3.69 -3.47
C SER A 40 17.28 2.84 -4.08
N LEU A 41 16.95 1.59 -4.42
CA LEU A 41 17.86 0.68 -5.13
C LEU A 41 17.73 0.80 -6.65
N VAL A 42 16.77 1.59 -7.13
CA VAL A 42 16.51 1.79 -8.56
C VAL A 42 17.12 3.09 -9.03
N LEU A 43 17.63 3.08 -10.27
CA LEU A 43 18.19 4.27 -10.90
C LEU A 43 17.06 5.26 -11.19
N GLN A 44 16.99 6.35 -10.43
CA GLN A 44 16.02 7.41 -10.66
C GLN A 44 16.43 8.21 -11.90
N ASN A 45 15.85 7.87 -13.05
CA ASN A 45 15.91 8.73 -14.23
C ASN A 45 15.04 9.95 -13.95
N LEU A 46 15.65 11.06 -13.53
CA LEU A 46 15.04 12.37 -13.20
C LEU A 46 14.26 13.05 -14.36
N GLY A 47 13.88 12.32 -15.40
CA GLY A 47 13.22 12.85 -16.60
C GLY A 47 12.04 12.05 -17.13
N GLU A 48 11.73 10.85 -16.62
CA GLU A 48 10.67 10.01 -17.16
C GLU A 48 9.61 9.63 -16.13
N SER A 49 8.38 10.08 -16.41
CA SER A 49 7.10 9.70 -15.81
C SER A 49 6.89 10.04 -14.33
N SER A 50 5.72 10.61 -14.05
CA SER A 50 5.19 10.83 -12.69
C SER A 50 5.00 9.48 -12.01
N THR A 51 6.00 9.02 -11.26
CA THR A 51 5.85 7.82 -10.44
C THR A 51 4.66 8.04 -9.49
N PRO A 52 3.75 7.06 -9.34
CA PRO A 52 2.56 7.20 -8.49
C PRO A 52 2.90 7.37 -7.01
N THR A 53 4.18 7.19 -6.66
CA THR A 53 4.69 7.22 -5.30
C THR A 53 5.71 8.34 -5.09
N GLN A 54 5.83 8.81 -3.85
CA GLN A 54 6.74 9.88 -3.44
C GLN A 54 7.58 9.45 -2.22
N GLY A 55 8.87 9.76 -2.27
CA GLY A 55 9.81 9.35 -1.23
C GLY A 55 10.18 7.87 -1.35
N SER A 56 11.19 7.46 -0.59
CA SER A 56 11.68 6.08 -0.59
C SER A 56 12.43 5.81 0.71
N VAL A 57 11.93 4.87 1.49
CA VAL A 57 12.53 4.41 2.75
C VAL A 57 12.69 2.90 2.68
N LEU A 58 13.93 2.45 2.57
CA LEU A 58 14.27 1.04 2.68
C LEU A 58 14.26 0.64 4.16
N PHE A 59 13.91 -0.60 4.43
CA PHE A 59 14.04 -1.18 5.75
C PHE A 59 14.59 -2.60 5.70
N GLY A 60 15.38 -2.95 6.71
CA GLY A 60 15.96 -4.29 6.85
C GLY A 60 15.43 -4.97 8.11
N THR A 61 15.14 -6.27 8.01
CA THR A 61 14.56 -7.08 9.09
C THR A 61 15.55 -8.08 9.67
N VAL A 62 15.21 -8.65 10.84
CA VAL A 62 15.98 -9.72 11.49
C VAL A 62 16.13 -10.95 10.60
N ASN A 63 15.12 -11.28 9.79
CA ASN A 63 15.14 -12.46 8.92
C ASN A 63 15.85 -12.22 7.57
N GLY A 64 16.43 -11.04 7.36
CA GLY A 64 17.09 -10.67 6.11
C GLY A 64 16.14 -10.20 5.02
N MET A 65 14.85 -9.99 5.33
CA MET A 65 13.94 -9.30 4.41
C MET A 65 14.36 -7.84 4.28
N ILE A 66 14.41 -7.35 3.04
CA ILE A 66 14.57 -5.94 2.71
C ILE A 66 13.26 -5.50 2.07
N GLY A 67 12.65 -4.46 2.63
CA GLY A 67 11.42 -3.91 2.09
C GLY A 67 11.54 -2.41 1.83
N LEU A 68 10.52 -1.88 1.16
CA LEU A 68 10.41 -0.47 0.81
C LEU A 68 9.10 0.10 1.34
N VAL A 69 9.16 1.31 1.90
CA VAL A 69 8.01 2.15 2.18
C VAL A 69 8.08 3.40 1.31
N THR A 70 6.98 3.70 0.63
CA THR A 70 6.82 4.90 -0.20
C THR A 70 5.43 5.50 0.03
N SER A 71 5.31 6.82 -0.15
CA SER A 71 4.06 7.53 0.08
C SER A 71 3.22 7.56 -1.19
N LEU A 72 1.90 7.50 -1.04
CA LEU A 72 0.92 7.61 -2.13
C LEU A 72 0.14 8.91 -2.01
N SER A 73 -0.35 9.44 -3.13
CA SER A 73 -1.43 10.44 -3.10
C SER A 73 -2.73 9.79 -2.62
N GLU A 74 -3.68 10.60 -2.15
CA GLU A 74 -5.00 10.12 -1.71
C GLU A 74 -5.78 9.40 -2.82
N SER A 75 -5.68 9.90 -4.06
CA SER A 75 -6.28 9.27 -5.23
C SER A 75 -5.70 7.87 -5.51
N TRP A 76 -4.37 7.73 -5.44
CA TRP A 76 -3.69 6.45 -5.62
C TRP A 76 -4.00 5.48 -4.47
N TYR A 77 -3.98 5.96 -3.23
CA TYR A 77 -4.35 5.15 -2.07
C TYR A 77 -5.77 4.60 -2.22
N SER A 78 -6.73 5.44 -2.61
CA SER A 78 -8.13 5.02 -2.78
C SER A 78 -8.30 3.96 -3.86
N LEU A 79 -7.62 4.14 -5.01
CA LEU A 79 -7.64 3.17 -6.10
C LEU A 79 -7.02 1.84 -5.69
N LEU A 80 -5.83 1.88 -5.10
CA LEU A 80 -5.09 0.67 -4.70
C LEU A 80 -5.77 -0.05 -3.53
N LEU A 81 -6.45 0.66 -2.63
CA LEU A 81 -7.25 0.06 -1.58
C LEU A 81 -8.44 -0.73 -2.15
N ASP A 82 -9.18 -0.17 -3.12
CA ASP A 82 -10.26 -0.89 -3.80
C ASP A 82 -9.73 -2.11 -4.55
N LEU A 83 -8.60 -1.97 -5.25
CA LEU A 83 -7.91 -3.08 -5.91
C LEU A 83 -7.52 -4.19 -4.92
N GLN A 84 -6.94 -3.84 -3.76
CA GLN A 84 -6.57 -4.78 -2.71
C GLN A 84 -7.77 -5.57 -2.17
N ILE A 85 -8.89 -4.88 -1.92
CA ILE A 85 -10.14 -5.50 -1.45
C ILE A 85 -10.67 -6.51 -2.48
N ARG A 86 -10.56 -6.19 -3.77
CA ARG A 86 -10.99 -7.06 -4.88
C ARG A 86 -10.07 -8.26 -5.05
N LEU A 87 -8.75 -8.05 -5.00
CA LEU A 87 -7.74 -9.11 -5.03
C LEU A 87 -7.97 -10.15 -3.94
N ASN A 88 -8.25 -9.71 -2.72
CA ASN A 88 -8.54 -10.58 -1.59
C ASN A 88 -9.75 -11.50 -1.78
N LYS A 89 -10.72 -11.11 -2.61
CA LYS A 89 -11.89 -11.97 -2.92
C LYS A 89 -11.56 -13.05 -3.96
N VAL A 90 -10.64 -12.76 -4.88
CA VAL A 90 -10.30 -13.63 -6.01
C VAL A 90 -9.13 -14.56 -5.71
N ILE A 91 -8.17 -14.08 -4.92
CA ILE A 91 -6.98 -14.84 -4.51
C ILE A 91 -7.35 -15.72 -3.31
N LYS A 92 -7.26 -17.03 -3.49
CA LYS A 92 -7.48 -17.99 -2.40
C LYS A 92 -6.25 -18.04 -1.51
N SER A 93 -6.40 -17.59 -0.27
CA SER A 93 -5.35 -17.68 0.74
C SER A 93 -5.01 -19.14 1.09
N VAL A 94 -3.73 -19.43 1.26
CA VAL A 94 -3.24 -20.71 1.78
C VAL A 94 -3.68 -20.84 3.24
N GLY A 95 -4.30 -21.98 3.59
CA GLY A 95 -4.82 -22.18 4.94
C GLY A 95 -6.08 -21.37 5.28
N LYS A 96 -6.70 -20.70 4.30
CA LYS A 96 -7.93 -19.88 4.48
C LYS A 96 -7.76 -18.74 5.50
N ILE A 97 -6.57 -18.16 5.57
CA ILE A 97 -6.30 -17.01 6.43
C ILE A 97 -6.73 -15.74 5.67
N GLU A 98 -7.70 -15.01 6.20
CA GLU A 98 -8.11 -13.73 5.63
C GLU A 98 -6.94 -12.72 5.64
N HIS A 99 -6.67 -12.09 4.50
CA HIS A 99 -5.59 -11.10 4.39
C HIS A 99 -5.80 -9.91 5.33
N SER A 100 -7.03 -9.42 5.43
CA SER A 100 -7.40 -8.33 6.35
C SER A 100 -7.09 -8.69 7.81
N PHE A 101 -7.30 -9.95 8.19
CA PHE A 101 -6.92 -10.47 9.50
C PHE A 101 -5.40 -10.53 9.66
N TRP A 102 -4.68 -11.09 8.69
CA TRP A 102 -3.21 -11.17 8.71
C TRP A 102 -2.55 -9.78 8.85
N ARG A 103 -3.05 -8.78 8.12
CA ARG A 103 -2.50 -7.42 8.13
C ARG A 103 -3.04 -6.53 9.25
N SER A 104 -4.05 -6.98 10.01
CA SER A 104 -4.61 -6.22 11.14
C SER A 104 -3.54 -5.95 12.19
N PHE A 105 -3.41 -4.68 12.59
CA PHE A 105 -2.49 -4.28 13.64
C PHE A 105 -2.83 -5.04 14.92
N HIS A 106 -1.84 -5.75 15.45
CA HIS A 106 -1.99 -6.61 16.61
C HIS A 106 -0.83 -6.42 17.61
N THR A 107 -1.20 -6.16 18.85
CA THR A 107 -0.32 -6.20 20.03
C THR A 107 -1.02 -7.02 21.12
N GLU A 108 -0.32 -7.35 22.20
CA GLU A 108 -0.94 -8.00 23.36
C GLU A 108 -2.12 -7.20 23.95
N ARG A 109 -2.14 -5.88 23.73
CA ARG A 109 -3.15 -4.98 24.32
C ARG A 109 -4.31 -4.65 23.40
N LYS A 110 -4.08 -4.57 22.09
CA LYS A 110 -5.08 -4.12 21.11
C LYS A 110 -4.93 -4.81 19.76
N THR A 111 -6.07 -5.01 19.11
CA THR A 111 -6.15 -5.43 17.70
C THR A 111 -7.05 -4.45 16.96
N GLU A 112 -6.55 -3.89 15.85
CA GLU A 112 -7.23 -2.90 15.02
C GLU A 112 -7.05 -3.25 13.54
N GLN A 113 -8.01 -2.85 12.70
CA GLN A 113 -7.89 -3.08 11.25
C GLN A 113 -6.71 -2.29 10.68
N ALA A 114 -6.11 -2.82 9.62
CA ALA A 114 -5.07 -2.11 8.88
C ALA A 114 -5.66 -0.84 8.24
N THR A 115 -4.96 0.28 8.37
CA THR A 115 -5.35 1.59 7.83
C THR A 115 -4.12 2.34 7.36
N GLY A 116 -4.26 3.22 6.37
CA GLY A 116 -3.17 4.09 5.91
C GLY A 116 -1.98 3.36 5.26
N PHE A 117 -2.13 2.06 4.96
CA PHE A 117 -1.13 1.23 4.31
C PHE A 117 -1.77 0.38 3.20
N ILE A 118 -1.01 0.16 2.13
CA ILE A 118 -1.33 -0.76 1.03
C ILE A 118 -0.25 -1.85 1.02
N ASP A 119 -0.68 -3.10 0.88
CA ASP A 119 0.21 -4.26 0.80
C ASP A 119 0.72 -4.44 -0.64
N GLY A 120 1.93 -3.96 -0.91
CA GLY A 120 2.57 -4.04 -2.24
C GLY A 120 2.64 -5.46 -2.78
N ASP A 121 3.00 -6.44 -1.93
CA ASP A 121 3.09 -7.85 -2.30
C ASP A 121 1.76 -8.38 -2.88
N LEU A 122 0.64 -7.97 -2.26
CA LEU A 122 -0.69 -8.36 -2.73
C LEU A 122 -1.04 -7.65 -4.03
N ILE A 123 -0.75 -6.35 -4.17
CA ILE A 123 -1.02 -5.61 -5.41
C ILE A 123 -0.24 -6.21 -6.58
N GLU A 124 1.03 -6.54 -6.39
CA GLU A 124 1.90 -7.10 -7.43
C GLU A 124 1.47 -8.49 -7.89
N SER A 125 0.90 -9.29 -6.98
CA SER A 125 0.33 -10.60 -7.31
C SER A 125 -0.81 -10.55 -8.34
N PHE A 126 -1.36 -9.35 -8.63
CA PHE A 126 -2.29 -9.16 -9.74
C PHE A 126 -1.70 -9.63 -11.08
N LEU A 127 -0.41 -9.39 -11.32
CA LEU A 127 0.27 -9.77 -12.56
C LEU A 127 0.41 -11.29 -12.74
N ASP A 128 0.34 -12.05 -11.65
CA ASP A 128 0.38 -13.52 -11.67
C ASP A 128 -0.99 -14.15 -11.99
N LEU A 129 -2.06 -13.33 -12.04
CA LEU A 129 -3.40 -13.82 -12.32
C LEU A 129 -3.60 -14.11 -13.82
N GLY A 130 -4.36 -15.17 -14.12
CA GLY A 130 -4.87 -15.36 -15.48
C GLY A 130 -5.87 -14.26 -15.87
N ARG A 131 -5.93 -13.91 -17.17
CA ARG A 131 -6.79 -12.83 -17.71
C ARG A 131 -8.25 -12.88 -17.24
N VAL A 132 -8.82 -14.07 -17.07
CA VAL A 132 -10.20 -14.23 -16.56
C VAL A 132 -10.35 -13.68 -15.14
N LYS A 133 -9.40 -14.00 -14.25
CA LYS A 133 -9.39 -13.50 -12.87
C LYS A 133 -9.06 -12.02 -12.81
N MET A 134 -8.16 -11.54 -13.67
CA MET A 134 -7.89 -10.09 -13.78
C MET A 134 -9.17 -9.33 -14.14
N GLN A 135 -9.97 -9.84 -15.10
CA GLN A 135 -11.24 -9.24 -15.46
C GLN A 135 -12.25 -9.26 -14.30
N GLU A 136 -12.27 -10.32 -13.51
CA GLU A 136 -13.10 -10.43 -12.30
C GLU A 136 -12.71 -9.37 -11.26
N VAL A 137 -11.41 -9.19 -11.01
CA VAL A 137 -10.88 -8.17 -10.09
C VAL A 137 -11.24 -6.76 -10.57
N VAL A 138 -11.02 -6.48 -11.86
CA VAL A 138 -11.19 -5.14 -12.45
C VAL A 138 -12.66 -4.78 -12.71
N SER A 139 -13.57 -5.76 -12.74
CA SER A 139 -15.00 -5.52 -12.98
C SER A 139 -15.55 -4.44 -12.04
N THR A 140 -16.08 -3.35 -12.61
CA THR A 140 -16.64 -2.17 -11.89
C THR A 140 -15.63 -1.35 -11.06
N LEU A 141 -14.32 -1.61 -11.19
CA LEU A 141 -13.27 -0.78 -10.59
C LEU A 141 -13.31 0.61 -11.24
N GLN A 142 -13.42 1.65 -10.43
CA GLN A 142 -13.49 3.03 -10.90
C GLN A 142 -12.12 3.70 -10.75
N MET A 143 -11.70 4.41 -11.79
CA MET A 143 -10.45 5.18 -11.81
C MET A 143 -10.72 6.58 -12.35
N ASP A 144 -9.98 7.56 -11.83
CA ASP A 144 -9.97 8.92 -12.37
C ASP A 144 -9.17 8.93 -13.68
N ASP A 145 -9.76 9.45 -14.75
CA ASP A 145 -9.11 9.55 -16.06
C ASP A 145 -8.18 10.77 -16.21
N GLY A 146 -7.99 11.54 -15.13
CA GLY A 146 -7.20 12.77 -15.10
C GLY A 146 -8.01 14.01 -15.44
N SER A 147 -9.28 13.87 -15.83
CA SER A 147 -10.23 14.97 -16.00
C SER A 147 -11.07 15.23 -14.74
N GLY A 148 -10.90 14.41 -13.69
CA GLY A 148 -11.73 14.42 -12.49
C GLY A 148 -13.03 13.61 -12.63
N MET A 149 -13.24 12.95 -13.78
CA MET A 149 -14.35 12.02 -13.99
C MET A 149 -13.92 10.59 -13.69
N LYS A 150 -14.79 9.85 -12.99
CA LYS A 150 -14.59 8.42 -12.73
C LYS A 150 -15.11 7.62 -13.92
N ARG A 151 -14.30 6.66 -14.37
CA ARG A 151 -14.67 5.66 -15.37
C ARG A 151 -14.25 4.27 -14.93
N GLU A 152 -14.79 3.26 -15.60
CA GLU A 152 -14.32 1.90 -15.41
C GLU A 152 -12.88 1.74 -15.89
N ALA A 153 -12.05 1.14 -15.04
CA ALA A 153 -10.70 0.75 -15.37
C ALA A 153 -10.74 -0.49 -16.29
N THR A 154 -9.79 -0.55 -17.21
CA THR A 154 -9.56 -1.75 -18.03
C THR A 154 -8.45 -2.61 -17.43
N VAL A 155 -8.42 -3.89 -17.78
CA VAL A 155 -7.36 -4.80 -17.29
C VAL A 155 -5.97 -4.32 -17.71
N ASP A 156 -5.81 -3.86 -18.96
CA ASP A 156 -4.51 -3.42 -19.46
C ASP A 156 -4.01 -2.15 -18.75
N GLU A 157 -4.93 -1.26 -18.32
CA GLU A 157 -4.56 -0.11 -17.50
C GLU A 157 -4.07 -0.51 -16.11
N VAL A 158 -4.78 -1.44 -15.46
CA VAL A 158 -4.34 -1.95 -14.15
C VAL A 158 -3.02 -2.71 -14.25
N ILE A 159 -2.81 -3.48 -15.32
CA ILE A 159 -1.51 -4.11 -15.61
C ILE A 159 -0.42 -3.03 -15.68
N LYS A 160 -0.63 -1.98 -16.50
CA LYS A 160 0.35 -0.90 -16.65
C LYS A 160 0.66 -0.21 -15.32
N ILE A 161 -0.35 0.05 -14.49
CA ILE A 161 -0.19 0.65 -13.17
C ILE A 161 0.67 -0.24 -12.27
N VAL A 162 0.36 -1.54 -12.20
CA VAL A 162 1.11 -2.48 -11.35
C VAL A 162 2.54 -2.66 -11.88
N GLU A 163 2.74 -2.72 -13.20
CA GLU A 163 4.07 -2.73 -13.83
C GLU A 163 4.88 -1.46 -13.57
N GLU A 164 4.23 -0.30 -13.41
CA GLU A 164 4.90 0.94 -13.01
C GLU A 164 5.28 0.91 -11.52
N LEU A 165 4.44 0.32 -10.67
CA LEU A 165 4.72 0.14 -9.25
C LEU A 165 5.86 -0.84 -8.99
N THR A 166 5.98 -1.93 -9.75
CA THR A 166 7.08 -2.91 -9.56
C THR A 166 8.44 -2.32 -9.90
N ARG A 167 8.51 -1.22 -10.67
CA ARG A 167 9.78 -0.56 -11.03
C ARG A 167 10.43 0.23 -9.89
N ILE A 168 9.80 0.35 -8.73
CA ILE A 168 10.32 1.17 -7.64
C ILE A 168 11.34 0.45 -6.73
N HIS A 169 11.49 -0.87 -6.88
CA HIS A 169 12.38 -1.70 -6.07
C HIS A 169 13.07 -2.80 -6.89
#